data_AF-A0A968KWY7-F1
#
_entry.id   AF-A0A968KWY7-F1
#
_cell.length_a   1.000
_cell.length_b   1.000
_cell.length_c   1.000
_cell.angle_alpha   90.00
_cell.angle_beta   90.00
_cell.angle_gamma   90.00
#
_symmetry.space_group_name_H-M   'P 1'
#
loop_
_entity.id
_entity.type
_entity.pdbx_description
1 polymer ?
#
loop_
_entity_poly.entity_id
_entity_poly.type
_entity_poly.pdbx_seq_one_letter_code
_entity_poly.pdbx_strand_id
1 'polypeptide(L)'
;MEYRFLALKEKGLIHEEAYRFAQQARDYCTALATDLSFEGLDMLLTHLSMGFMRQEQAIVMPLMHAEIRQELLDNPMFDDVQGWWQDLQRMSAKLWHPNEIDYIYAHLLMLVDTDILEHR
;
A
#
# COMPACT_ATOMS: atom_id res chain seq x y z
N MET A 1 0.89 0.72 15.74
CA MET A 1 0.22 0.97 14.45
C MET A 1 -1.09 1.73 14.60
N GLU A 2 -2.08 1.25 15.36
CA GLU A 2 -3.39 1.92 15.52
C GLU A 2 -3.28 3.38 16.01
N TYR A 3 -2.41 3.62 16.99
CA TYR A 3 -2.11 4.98 17.49
C TYR A 3 -1.47 5.91 16.44
N ARG A 4 -0.76 5.38 15.43
CA ARG A 4 -0.10 6.19 14.40
C ARG A 4 -1.13 6.78 13.44
N PHE A 5 -2.01 5.94 12.89
CA PHE A 5 -3.05 6.40 11.97
C PHE A 5 -4.08 7.30 12.65
N LEU A 6 -4.40 7.00 13.92
CA LEU A 6 -5.22 7.90 14.74
C LEU A 6 -4.53 9.26 14.91
N ALA A 7 -3.22 9.28 15.22
CA ALA A 7 -2.47 10.53 15.32
C ALA A 7 -2.37 11.30 13.98
N LEU A 8 -2.25 10.61 12.84
CA LEU A 8 -2.28 11.26 11.52
C LEU A 8 -3.64 11.92 11.26
N LYS A 9 -4.72 11.25 11.64
CA LYS A 9 -6.08 11.78 11.54
C LYS A 9 -6.30 12.96 12.49
N GLU A 10 -5.89 12.85 13.75
CA GLU A 10 -5.99 13.93 14.75
C GLU A 10 -5.19 15.17 14.36
N LYS A 11 -4.07 14.98 13.66
CA LYS A 11 -3.26 16.07 13.08
C LYS A 11 -3.81 16.63 11.77
N GLY A 12 -4.92 16.10 11.26
CA GLY A 12 -5.55 16.53 10.01
C GLY A 12 -4.75 16.17 8.75
N LEU A 13 -3.78 15.26 8.85
CA LEU A 13 -2.97 14.81 7.70
C LEU A 13 -3.73 13.81 6.83
N ILE A 14 -4.68 13.08 7.42
CA ILE A 14 -5.62 12.20 6.73
C ILE A 14 -7.03 12.45 7.27
N HIS A 15 -8.05 12.33 6.43
CA HIS A 15 -9.45 12.44 6.87
C HIS A 15 -10.04 11.06 7.25
N GLU A 16 -11.31 11.05 7.66
CA GLU A 16 -12.02 9.86 8.12
C GLU A 16 -12.04 8.69 7.11
N GLU A 17 -12.33 8.95 5.83
CA GLU A 17 -12.38 7.86 4.83
C GLU A 17 -11.01 7.19 4.61
N ALA A 18 -9.92 7.96 4.57
CA ALA A 18 -8.56 7.44 4.42
C ALA A 18 -8.17 6.62 5.66
N TYR A 19 -8.55 7.07 6.86
CA TYR A 19 -8.36 6.31 8.09
C TYR A 19 -9.12 4.98 8.06
N ARG A 20 -10.40 4.98 7.66
CA ARG A 20 -11.21 3.76 7.56
C ARG A 20 -10.65 2.78 6.54
N PHE A 21 -10.24 3.28 5.38
CA PHE A 21 -9.60 2.47 4.36
C PHE A 21 -8.31 1.82 4.88
N ALA A 22 -7.47 2.57 5.61
CA ALA A 22 -6.26 2.02 6.22
C ALA A 22 -6.56 0.94 7.27
N GLN A 23 -7.62 1.08 8.09
CA GLN A 23 -8.02 0.01 9.01
C GLN A 23 -8.51 -1.24 8.27
N GLN A 24 -9.35 -1.08 7.23
CA GLN A 24 -9.82 -2.21 6.43
C GLN A 24 -8.66 -2.93 5.73
N ALA A 25 -7.72 -2.17 5.17
CA ALA A 25 -6.52 -2.72 4.55
C ALA A 25 -5.65 -3.48 5.55
N ARG A 26 -5.50 -2.96 6.78
CA ARG A 26 -4.79 -3.64 7.86
C ARG A 26 -5.45 -4.97 8.17
N ASP A 27 -6.76 -4.98 8.43
CA ASP A 27 -7.50 -6.18 8.79
C ASP A 27 -7.37 -7.25 7.71
N TYR A 28 -7.53 -6.85 6.44
CA TYR A 28 -7.31 -7.71 5.28
C TYR A 28 -5.91 -8.30 5.27
N CYS A 29 -4.87 -7.47 5.36
CA CYS A 29 -3.49 -7.93 5.34
C CYS A 29 -3.21 -8.91 6.48
N THR A 30 -3.61 -8.58 7.71
CA THR A 30 -3.41 -9.47 8.87
C THR A 30 -4.16 -10.80 8.76
N ALA A 31 -5.18 -10.89 7.92
CA ALA A 31 -5.88 -12.13 7.62
C ALA A 31 -5.23 -12.95 6.49
N LEU A 32 -4.39 -12.34 5.63
CA LEU A 32 -3.71 -13.04 4.53
C LEU A 32 -2.65 -14.02 5.04
N ALA A 33 -1.87 -13.62 6.06
CA ALA A 33 -0.83 -14.45 6.63
C ALA A 33 -0.51 -14.04 8.06
N THR A 34 -0.02 -14.99 8.86
CA THR A 34 0.41 -14.75 10.25
C THR A 34 1.79 -14.12 10.36
N ASP A 35 2.61 -14.26 9.32
CA ASP A 35 4.06 -13.99 9.37
C ASP A 35 4.45 -12.74 8.56
N LEU A 36 3.58 -11.72 8.57
CA LEU A 36 3.83 -10.48 7.85
C LEU A 36 4.88 -9.60 8.53
N SER A 37 5.68 -8.89 7.73
CA SER A 37 6.57 -7.85 8.23
C SER A 37 5.75 -6.72 8.86
N PHE A 38 5.93 -6.49 10.17
CA PHE A 38 5.29 -5.36 10.87
C PHE A 38 5.68 -4.01 10.25
N GLU A 39 6.95 -3.86 9.87
CA GLU A 39 7.45 -2.66 9.21
C GLU A 39 6.91 -2.53 7.79
N GLY A 40 6.87 -3.63 7.03
CA GLY A 40 6.26 -3.67 5.70
C GLY A 40 4.79 -3.26 5.73
N LEU A 41 4.04 -3.77 6.72
CA LEU A 41 2.64 -3.40 6.94
C LEU A 41 2.48 -1.92 7.29
N ASP A 42 3.30 -1.37 8.20
CA ASP A 42 3.22 0.04 8.57
C ASP A 42 3.57 0.97 7.39
N MET A 43 4.55 0.58 6.55
CA MET A 43 4.89 1.29 5.31
C MET A 43 3.76 1.25 4.29
N LEU A 44 3.19 0.07 4.02
CA LEU A 44 2.05 -0.10 3.11
C LEU A 44 0.87 0.77 3.55
N LEU A 45 0.47 0.68 4.81
CA LEU A 45 -0.68 1.42 5.33
C LEU A 45 -0.44 2.94 5.32
N THR A 46 0.78 3.38 5.57
CA THR A 46 1.18 4.79 5.43
C THR A 46 1.07 5.22 3.98
N HIS A 47 1.57 4.42 3.03
CA HIS A 47 1.47 4.71 1.60
C HIS A 47 0.02 4.79 1.13
N LEU A 48 -0.82 3.80 1.49
CA LEU A 48 -2.23 3.76 1.14
C LEU A 48 -2.98 4.99 1.67
N SER A 49 -2.70 5.39 2.92
CA SER A 49 -3.32 6.57 3.50
C SER A 49 -2.95 7.85 2.75
N MET A 50 -1.67 8.03 2.39
CA MET A 50 -1.22 9.21 1.64
C MET A 50 -1.69 9.18 0.18
N GLY A 51 -1.64 8.02 -0.47
CA GLY A 51 -2.11 7.82 -1.84
C GLY A 51 -3.60 8.10 -1.97
N PHE A 52 -4.39 7.72 -0.95
CA PHE A 52 -5.81 8.07 -0.87
C PHE A 52 -6.01 9.59 -0.87
N MET A 53 -5.27 10.31 -0.02
CA MET A 53 -5.32 11.78 0.03
C MET A 53 -4.89 12.41 -1.31
N ARG A 54 -3.88 11.85 -1.98
CA ARG A 54 -3.44 12.32 -3.30
C ARG A 54 -4.51 12.16 -4.37
N GLN A 55 -5.33 11.10 -4.32
CA GLN A 55 -6.45 10.93 -5.26
C GLN A 55 -7.46 12.07 -5.12
N GLU A 56 -7.74 12.54 -3.90
CA GLU A 56 -8.65 13.67 -3.68
C GLU A 56 -8.08 14.99 -4.17
N GLN A 57 -6.78 15.17 -4.00
CA GLN A 57 -6.07 16.39 -4.37
C GLN A 57 -5.68 16.42 -5.86
N ALA A 58 -6.03 15.38 -6.62
CA ALA A 58 -5.61 15.17 -8.01
C ALA A 58 -4.08 15.26 -8.19
N ILE A 59 -3.31 14.84 -7.18
CA ILE A 59 -1.85 14.78 -7.24
C ILE A 59 -1.44 13.48 -7.92
N VAL A 60 -0.67 13.60 -8.99
CA VAL A 60 -0.18 12.45 -9.76
C VAL A 60 1.26 12.14 -9.36
N MET A 61 1.49 10.91 -8.90
CA MET A 61 2.84 10.41 -8.65
C MET A 61 3.62 10.28 -9.97
N PRO A 62 4.95 10.47 -9.96
CA PRO A 62 5.79 10.16 -11.11
C PRO A 62 5.65 8.68 -11.48
N LEU A 63 5.95 8.35 -12.73
CA LEU A 63 6.07 6.96 -13.13
C LEU A 63 7.23 6.29 -12.41
N MET A 64 7.04 5.03 -12.02
CA MET A 64 8.14 4.22 -11.52
C MET A 64 9.20 4.02 -12.61
N HIS A 65 10.48 4.03 -12.22
CA HIS A 65 11.57 3.72 -13.14
C HIS A 65 11.37 2.34 -13.77
N ALA A 66 11.63 2.25 -15.07
CA ALA A 66 11.35 1.05 -15.85
C ALA A 66 12.07 -0.20 -15.32
N GLU A 67 13.31 -0.05 -14.84
CA GLU A 67 14.11 -1.13 -14.25
C GLU A 67 13.43 -1.70 -13.00
N ILE A 68 13.04 -0.83 -12.05
CA ILE A 68 12.34 -1.23 -10.82
C ILE A 68 10.98 -1.86 -11.17
N ARG A 69 10.26 -1.29 -12.13
CA ARG A 69 8.98 -1.84 -12.58
C ARG A 69 9.15 -3.24 -13.17
N GLN A 70 10.23 -3.47 -13.92
CA GLN A 70 10.52 -4.79 -14.46
C GLN A 70 10.84 -5.79 -13.35
N GLU A 71 11.62 -5.40 -12.34
CA GLU A 71 11.87 -6.24 -11.14
C GLU A 71 10.58 -6.62 -10.41
N LEU A 72 9.60 -5.71 -10.31
CA LEU A 72 8.28 -6.03 -9.75
C LEU A 72 7.55 -7.09 -10.59
N LEU A 73 7.52 -6.91 -11.92
CA LEU A 73 6.81 -7.80 -12.84
C LEU A 73 7.42 -9.21 -12.90
N ASP A 74 8.74 -9.31 -12.71
CA ASP A 74 9.47 -10.57 -12.73
C ASP A 74 9.42 -11.29 -11.37
N ASN A 75 8.87 -10.66 -10.32
CA ASN A 75 8.75 -11.29 -9.01
C ASN A 75 7.74 -12.45 -9.05
N PRO A 76 8.08 -13.65 -8.55
CA PRO A 76 7.18 -14.81 -8.57
C PRO A 76 5.83 -14.59 -7.86
N MET A 77 5.77 -13.66 -6.92
CA MET A 77 4.55 -13.32 -6.17
C MET A 77 3.73 -12.19 -6.82
N PHE A 78 4.14 -11.68 -7.99
CA PHE A 78 3.49 -10.52 -8.60
C PHE A 78 1.99 -10.78 -8.88
N ASP A 79 1.64 -11.98 -9.36
CA ASP A 79 0.24 -12.35 -9.62
C ASP A 79 -0.61 -12.32 -8.33
N ASP A 80 -0.08 -12.82 -7.22
CA ASP A 80 -0.74 -12.79 -5.91
C ASP A 80 -0.93 -11.34 -5.43
N VAL A 81 0.11 -10.52 -5.57
CA VAL A 81 0.08 -9.09 -5.22
C VAL A 81 -0.94 -8.31 -6.05
N GLN A 82 -1.09 -8.63 -7.33
CA GLN A 82 -2.16 -8.07 -8.15
C GLN A 82 -3.53 -8.45 -7.62
N GLY A 83 -3.72 -9.70 -7.19
CA GLY A 83 -4.93 -10.17 -6.54
C GLY A 83 -5.24 -9.41 -5.25
N TRP A 84 -4.25 -9.25 -4.37
CA TRP A 84 -4.41 -8.50 -3.11
C TRP A 84 -4.77 -7.04 -3.36
N TRP A 85 -4.13 -6.41 -4.35
CA TRP A 85 -4.49 -5.05 -4.71
C TRP A 85 -5.92 -4.95 -5.23
N GLN A 86 -6.39 -5.89 -6.06
CA GLN A 86 -7.78 -5.86 -6.54
C GLN A 86 -8.77 -5.93 -5.38
N ASP A 87 -8.50 -6.75 -4.36
CA ASP A 87 -9.34 -6.83 -3.17
C ASP A 87 -9.31 -5.54 -2.36
N LEU A 88 -8.11 -4.98 -2.11
CA LEU A 88 -7.94 -3.69 -1.44
C LEU A 88 -8.62 -2.55 -2.21
N GLN A 89 -8.51 -2.53 -3.53
CA GLN A 89 -9.11 -1.49 -4.37
C GLN A 89 -10.64 -1.49 -4.24
N ARG A 90 -11.27 -2.67 -4.08
CA ARG A 90 -12.73 -2.76 -3.84
C ARG A 90 -13.16 -2.18 -2.49
N MET A 91 -12.25 -2.11 -1.52
CA MET A 91 -12.49 -1.45 -0.22
C MET A 91 -12.31 0.07 -0.31
N SER A 92 -11.62 0.55 -1.34
CA SER A 92 -11.39 1.97 -1.56
C SER A 92 -12.57 2.61 -2.28
N ALA A 93 -13.00 3.78 -1.81
CA ALA A 93 -13.99 4.60 -2.51
C ALA A 93 -13.37 5.44 -3.66
N LYS A 94 -12.06 5.34 -3.88
CA LYS A 94 -11.34 6.17 -4.86
C LYS A 94 -10.99 5.39 -6.12
N LEU A 95 -10.99 6.11 -7.25
CA LEU A 95 -10.30 5.67 -8.45
C LEU A 95 -8.82 6.02 -8.30
N TRP A 96 -7.96 5.01 -8.37
CA TRP A 96 -6.52 5.19 -8.20
C TRP A 96 -5.84 5.44 -9.53
N HIS A 97 -4.99 6.46 -9.58
CA HIS A 97 -4.17 6.73 -10.75
C HIS A 97 -3.22 5.55 -11.03
N PRO A 98 -3.02 5.13 -12.29
CA PRO A 98 -2.14 4.00 -12.62
C PRO A 98 -0.73 4.12 -12.06
N ASN A 99 -0.15 5.32 -12.04
CA ASN A 99 1.19 5.56 -11.48
C ASN A 99 1.31 5.21 -9.99
N GLU A 100 0.22 5.23 -9.22
CA GLU A 100 0.23 4.81 -7.80
C GLU A 100 0.26 3.29 -7.67
N ILE A 101 -0.34 2.58 -8.64
CA ILE A 101 -0.54 1.14 -8.58
C ILE A 101 0.79 0.39 -8.52
N ASP A 102 1.79 0.81 -9.31
CA ASP A 102 3.12 0.18 -9.29
C ASP A 102 3.80 0.34 -7.91
N TYR A 103 3.63 1.49 -7.23
CA TYR A 103 4.17 1.68 -5.88
C TYR A 103 3.41 0.85 -4.84
N ILE A 104 2.11 0.66 -5.02
CA ILE A 104 1.30 -0.20 -4.15
C ILE A 104 1.76 -1.65 -4.29
N TYR A 105 2.01 -2.13 -5.51
CA TYR A 105 2.57 -3.45 -5.73
C TYR A 105 3.93 -3.63 -5.03
N ALA A 106 4.81 -2.64 -5.12
CA ALA A 106 6.09 -2.68 -4.41
C ALA A 106 5.91 -2.80 -2.89
N HIS A 107 4.97 -2.05 -2.30
CA HIS A 107 4.68 -2.14 -0.87
C HIS A 107 4.03 -3.47 -0.46
N LEU A 108 3.18 -4.05 -1.31
CA LEU A 108 2.58 -5.35 -1.07
C LEU A 108 3.62 -6.48 -1.17
N LEU A 109 4.60 -6.39 -2.08
CA LEU A 109 5.71 -7.34 -2.11
C LEU A 109 6.56 -7.25 -0.84
N MET A 110 6.93 -6.06 -0.39
CA MET A 110 7.67 -5.88 0.88
C MET A 110 6.93 -6.41 2.12
N LEU A 111 5.61 -6.61 2.03
CA LEU A 111 4.83 -7.16 3.12
C LEU A 111 5.11 -8.66 3.35
N VAL A 112 5.40 -9.38 2.26
CA VAL A 112 5.50 -10.84 2.21
C VAL A 112 6.89 -11.35 1.84
N ASP A 113 7.71 -10.50 1.24
CA ASP A 113 9.06 -10.82 0.80
C ASP A 113 10.05 -10.10 1.73
N THR A 114 10.62 -10.86 2.66
CA THR A 114 11.63 -10.38 3.62
C THR A 114 13.00 -10.20 2.97
N ASP A 115 13.23 -10.74 1.77
CA ASP A 115 14.56 -10.78 1.15
C ASP A 115 14.85 -9.54 0.27
N ILE A 116 13.83 -8.74 -0.06
CA ILE A 116 13.97 -7.49 -0.84
C ILE A 116 14.87 -6.47 -0.13
N LEU A 117 15.03 -6.56 1.20
CA LEU A 117 15.86 -5.66 2.00
C LEU A 117 17.32 -6.13 2.17
N GLU A 118 17.65 -7.39 1.85
CA GLU A 118 19.01 -7.92 2.07
C GLU A 118 19.99 -7.62 0.91
N HIS A 119 19.52 -6.97 -0.16
CA HIS A 119 20.34 -6.62 -1.32
C HIS A 119 20.50 -5.11 -1.56
N ARG A 120 20.31 -4.28 -0.51
CA ARG A 120 20.60 -2.84 -0.55
C ARG A 120 21.76 -2.44 0.35
#